data_AF-A0A6N8V8V1-F1
#
_entry.id   AF-A0A6N8V8V1-F1
#
_cell.length_a   1.000
_cell.length_b   1.000
_cell.length_c   1.000
_cell.angle_alpha   90.00
_cell.angle_beta   90.00
_cell.angle_gamma   90.00
#
_symmetry.space_group_name_H-M   'P 1'
#
loop_
_entity.id
_entity.type
_entity.pdbx_description
1 polymer ?
#
loop_
_entity_poly.entity_id
_entity_poly.type
_entity_poly.pdbx_seq_one_letter_code
_entity_poly.pdbx_strand_id
1 'polypeptide(L)'
;MSERPREFARLAELSGRRNVSRRSFIKGVIATGASVSAISWFAAPAPAPTQGAARGSVGRLVSLQVNGRTRRVDVLPQETLAMTLRYKLGLIGTKLGCDRAECGACTVMIDGVAHYSCSTLTHRVRGREITTVEGLEGPGGELHPVQSAFIEELGPQCGFCTPGQVMAAAALLRANPDPTREEARRAMSGNLCRCGAYDHYLNGVMRAAGRESTAGRAPAAREVSHA
;
A
#
# COMPACT_ATOMS: atom_id res chain seq x y z
N MET A 1 -66.10 -17.47 78.30
CA MET A 1 -64.74 -17.56 78.88
C MET A 1 -63.82 -18.08 77.80
N SER A 2 -63.21 -17.12 77.08
CA SER A 2 -62.39 -17.33 75.88
C SER A 2 -60.92 -17.34 76.26
N GLU A 3 -60.17 -18.12 75.51
CA GLU A 3 -58.79 -18.58 75.72
C GLU A 3 -57.69 -17.50 75.60
N ARG A 4 -56.50 -17.90 76.08
CA ARG A 4 -55.11 -17.45 75.77
C ARG A 4 -54.59 -16.21 76.52
N PRO A 5 -53.27 -16.13 76.84
CA PRO A 5 -52.15 -16.71 76.06
C PRO A 5 -51.04 -17.45 76.84
N ARG A 6 -50.63 -18.60 76.27
CA ARG A 6 -49.29 -19.18 76.38
C ARG A 6 -48.40 -18.54 75.32
N GLU A 7 -47.74 -17.41 75.59
CA GLU A 7 -46.76 -16.86 74.63
C GLU A 7 -45.61 -16.04 75.23
N PHE A 8 -45.50 -15.95 76.57
CA PHE A 8 -44.44 -15.14 77.18
C PHE A 8 -43.19 -15.91 77.64
N ALA A 9 -43.18 -17.25 77.55
CA ALA A 9 -42.06 -18.07 78.03
C ALA A 9 -40.99 -18.39 76.95
N ARG A 10 -41.18 -18.00 75.69
CA ARG A 10 -40.31 -18.42 74.57
C ARG A 10 -39.47 -17.30 73.93
N LEU A 11 -39.29 -16.18 74.63
CA LEU A 11 -38.43 -15.08 74.16
C LEU A 11 -37.15 -14.91 74.99
N ALA A 12 -36.96 -15.69 76.06
CA ALA A 12 -35.77 -15.63 76.90
C ALA A 12 -34.63 -16.59 76.47
N GLU A 13 -34.87 -17.53 75.54
CA GLU A 13 -33.93 -18.62 75.23
C GLU A 13 -33.19 -18.54 73.88
N LEU A 14 -33.33 -17.45 73.11
CA LEU A 14 -32.62 -17.31 71.81
C LEU A 14 -31.65 -16.12 71.72
N SER A 15 -31.41 -15.38 72.80
CA SER A 15 -30.36 -14.35 72.82
C SER A 15 -29.04 -14.88 73.39
N GLY A 16 -28.49 -15.89 72.74
CA GLY A 16 -27.08 -16.23 72.89
C GLY A 16 -26.23 -15.14 72.23
N ARG A 17 -25.90 -14.07 72.97
CA ARG A 17 -24.93 -13.05 72.54
C ARG A 17 -23.58 -13.73 72.28
N ARG A 18 -23.30 -14.10 71.03
CA ARG A 18 -21.94 -14.46 70.61
C ARG A 18 -21.10 -13.18 70.71
N ASN A 19 -20.32 -13.05 71.77
CA ASN A 19 -19.35 -11.96 71.95
C ASN A 19 -18.24 -12.10 70.89
N VAL A 20 -18.50 -11.61 69.67
CA VAL A 20 -17.46 -11.45 68.66
C VAL A 20 -16.61 -10.26 69.07
N SER A 21 -15.43 -10.53 69.62
CA SER A 21 -14.43 -9.50 69.90
C SER A 21 -13.95 -8.86 68.60
N ARG A 22 -13.70 -7.54 68.62
CA ARG A 22 -13.04 -6.80 67.53
C ARG A 22 -11.75 -7.51 67.06
N ARG A 23 -11.03 -8.14 67.99
CA ARG A 23 -9.82 -8.93 67.69
C ARG A 23 -10.13 -10.21 66.90
N SER A 24 -11.23 -10.89 67.21
CA SER A 24 -11.67 -12.11 66.51
C SER A 24 -12.18 -11.79 65.10
N PHE A 25 -12.87 -10.65 64.94
CA PHE A 25 -13.31 -10.15 63.63
C PHE A 25 -12.10 -9.78 62.74
N ILE A 26 -11.15 -9.01 63.27
CA ILE A 26 -9.93 -8.63 62.53
C ILE A 26 -9.10 -9.86 62.14
N LYS A 27 -8.94 -10.83 63.05
CA LYS A 27 -8.26 -12.10 62.73
C LYS A 27 -8.99 -12.87 61.62
N GLY A 28 -10.32 -12.88 61.62
CA GLY A 28 -11.13 -13.45 60.56
C GLY A 28 -10.87 -12.77 59.22
N VAL A 29 -10.99 -11.44 59.15
CA VAL A 29 -10.76 -10.65 57.92
C VAL A 29 -9.35 -10.86 57.35
N ILE A 30 -8.31 -10.90 58.19
CA ILE A 30 -6.94 -11.16 57.76
C ILE A 30 -6.78 -12.59 57.21
N ALA A 31 -7.34 -13.59 57.89
CA ALA A 31 -7.25 -15.00 57.46
C ALA A 31 -7.99 -15.27 56.14
N THR A 32 -9.14 -14.63 55.91
CA THR A 32 -9.89 -14.77 54.64
C THR A 32 -9.26 -13.96 53.51
N GLY A 33 -8.67 -12.79 53.81
CA GLY A 33 -7.95 -11.99 52.81
C GLY A 33 -6.71 -12.69 52.26
N ALA A 34 -5.92 -13.33 53.13
CA ALA A 34 -4.71 -14.06 52.73
C ALA A 34 -5.01 -15.28 51.83
N SER A 35 -6.14 -15.95 52.03
CA SER A 35 -6.52 -17.14 51.25
C SER A 35 -7.02 -16.80 49.84
N VAL A 36 -7.68 -15.66 49.63
CA VAL A 36 -8.12 -15.20 48.29
C VAL A 36 -6.95 -14.67 47.46
N SER A 37 -5.98 -13.98 48.08
CA SER A 37 -4.83 -13.43 47.36
C SER A 37 -3.78 -14.47 46.97
N ALA A 38 -3.71 -15.62 47.65
CA ALA A 38 -2.75 -16.68 47.32
C ALA A 38 -3.17 -17.52 46.10
N ILE A 39 -4.48 -17.68 45.85
CA ILE A 39 -5.00 -18.49 44.73
C ILE A 39 -4.52 -17.95 43.37
N SER A 40 -4.42 -16.64 43.22
CA SER A 40 -3.93 -15.98 41.99
C SER A 40 -2.42 -16.15 41.75
N TRP A 41 -1.64 -16.59 42.74
CA TRP A 41 -0.22 -16.90 42.58
C TRP A 41 0.05 -18.38 42.27
N PHE A 42 -0.85 -19.28 42.68
CA PHE A 42 -0.72 -20.73 42.44
C PHE A 42 -1.50 -21.21 41.21
N ALA A 43 -2.52 -20.48 40.76
CA ALA A 43 -3.15 -20.72 39.48
C ALA A 43 -2.36 -20.01 38.38
N ALA A 44 -1.54 -20.77 37.63
CA ALA A 44 -1.00 -20.27 36.38
C ALA A 44 -2.18 -19.78 35.52
N PRO A 45 -2.16 -18.56 34.96
CA PRO A 45 -3.18 -18.16 34.00
C PRO A 45 -3.16 -19.21 32.89
N ALA A 46 -4.31 -19.84 32.64
CA ALA A 46 -4.45 -20.69 31.46
C ALA A 46 -3.97 -19.88 30.25
N PRO A 47 -3.16 -20.46 29.34
CA PRO A 47 -2.72 -19.75 28.15
C PRO A 47 -3.98 -19.18 27.47
N ALA A 48 -4.01 -17.87 27.29
CA ALA A 48 -5.08 -17.23 26.56
C ALA A 48 -5.24 -17.99 25.24
N PRO A 49 -6.47 -18.37 24.84
CA PRO A 49 -6.66 -19.03 23.56
C PRO A 49 -5.97 -18.15 22.52
N THR A 50 -4.99 -18.70 21.81
CA THR A 50 -4.38 -18.03 20.67
C THR A 50 -5.54 -17.66 19.77
N GLN A 51 -5.87 -16.36 19.70
CA GLN A 51 -6.88 -15.88 18.78
C GLN A 51 -6.36 -16.26 17.40
N GLY A 52 -6.88 -17.37 16.85
CA GLY A 52 -6.57 -17.79 15.50
C GLY A 52 -6.82 -16.59 14.60
N ALA A 53 -5.85 -16.29 13.73
CA ALA A 53 -5.91 -15.15 12.84
C ALA A 53 -7.32 -15.08 12.24
N ALA A 54 -8.03 -13.97 12.48
CA ALA A 54 -9.43 -13.83 12.10
C ALA A 54 -9.58 -14.22 10.62
N ARG A 55 -10.57 -15.05 10.28
CA ARG A 55 -10.78 -15.50 8.90
C ARG A 55 -10.80 -14.27 7.97
N GLY A 56 -9.83 -14.19 7.05
CA GLY A 56 -9.63 -13.04 6.16
C GLY A 56 -8.48 -12.10 6.52
N SER A 57 -7.74 -12.31 7.62
CA SER A 57 -6.57 -11.51 7.94
C SER A 57 -5.40 -11.82 7.00
N VAL A 58 -4.95 -10.83 6.23
CA VAL A 58 -3.76 -10.93 5.40
C VAL A 58 -2.56 -10.47 6.22
N GLY A 59 -1.46 -11.24 6.21
CA GLY A 59 -0.22 -10.85 6.89
C GLY A 59 0.27 -9.50 6.35
N ARG A 60 0.43 -8.51 7.23
CA ARG A 60 0.73 -7.13 6.81
C ARG A 60 2.14 -6.96 6.27
N LEU A 61 3.11 -7.71 6.78
CA LEU A 61 4.48 -7.64 6.30
C LEU A 61 4.63 -8.41 4.98
N VAL A 62 4.89 -7.69 3.90
CA VAL A 62 5.02 -8.24 2.53
C VAL A 62 6.45 -8.01 2.03
N SER A 63 7.01 -9.02 1.35
CA SER A 63 8.25 -8.88 0.58
C SER A 63 7.92 -8.59 -0.89
N LEU A 64 8.40 -7.46 -1.39
CA LEU A 64 8.22 -6.99 -2.76
C LEU A 64 9.57 -6.98 -3.49
N GLN A 65 9.60 -7.36 -4.77
CA GLN A 65 10.79 -7.21 -5.62
C GLN A 65 10.58 -5.96 -6.49
N VAL A 66 11.22 -4.85 -6.13
CA VAL A 66 11.04 -3.56 -6.81
C VAL A 66 12.37 -3.04 -7.32
N ASN A 67 12.49 -2.83 -8.64
CA ASN A 67 13.70 -2.36 -9.32
C ASN A 67 14.92 -3.21 -8.96
N GLY A 68 14.79 -4.54 -9.06
CA GLY A 68 15.84 -5.50 -8.73
C GLY A 68 16.16 -5.65 -7.23
N ARG A 69 15.45 -4.96 -6.33
CA ARG A 69 15.69 -5.02 -4.87
C ARG A 69 14.52 -5.63 -4.12
N THR A 70 14.81 -6.61 -3.26
CA THR A 70 13.81 -7.13 -2.32
C THR A 70 13.61 -6.15 -1.15
N ARG A 71 12.36 -5.74 -0.93
CA ARG A 71 11.96 -4.78 0.11
C ARG A 71 10.87 -5.38 0.97
N ARG A 72 11.05 -5.40 2.28
CA ARG A 72 10.02 -5.79 3.25
C ARG A 72 9.26 -4.56 3.70
N VAL A 73 7.94 -4.58 3.57
CA VAL A 73 7.09 -3.42 3.84
C VAL A 73 5.85 -3.86 4.61
N ASP A 74 5.46 -3.10 5.63
CA ASP A 74 4.18 -3.27 6.31
C ASP A 74 3.06 -2.66 5.45
N VAL A 75 2.08 -3.45 5.01
CA VAL A 75 1.10 -3.12 3.97
C VAL A 75 -0.32 -3.45 4.47
N LEU A 76 -1.20 -2.45 4.45
CA LEU A 76 -2.62 -2.63 4.78
C LEU A 76 -3.34 -3.45 3.69
N PRO A 77 -4.38 -4.26 4.01
CA PRO A 77 -5.07 -5.08 3.02
C PRO A 77 -5.59 -4.32 1.79
N GLN A 78 -6.07 -3.10 2.00
CA GLN A 78 -6.64 -2.22 0.97
C GLN A 78 -5.60 -1.34 0.24
N GLU A 79 -4.33 -1.41 0.62
CA GLU A 79 -3.31 -0.53 0.05
C GLU A 79 -2.97 -0.93 -1.39
N THR A 80 -3.02 0.06 -2.27
CA THR A 80 -2.67 -0.10 -3.69
C THR A 80 -1.16 -0.05 -3.86
N LEU A 81 -0.67 -0.65 -4.93
CA LEU A 81 0.75 -0.67 -5.27
C LEU A 81 1.29 0.76 -5.43
N ALA A 82 0.49 1.66 -6.03
CA ALA A 82 0.86 3.07 -6.14
C ALA A 82 1.10 3.71 -4.77
N MET A 83 0.22 3.44 -3.79
CA MET A 83 0.35 3.97 -2.43
C MET A 83 1.59 3.41 -1.73
N THR A 84 1.82 2.10 -1.81
CA THR A 84 3.01 1.49 -1.20
C THR A 84 4.31 2.02 -1.81
N LEU A 85 4.40 2.09 -3.15
CA LEU A 85 5.59 2.59 -3.85
C LEU A 85 5.92 4.03 -3.43
N ARG A 86 4.92 4.91 -3.45
CA ARG A 86 5.10 6.34 -3.20
C ARG A 86 5.35 6.65 -1.73
N TYR A 87 4.47 6.17 -0.85
CA TYR A 87 4.41 6.65 0.54
C TYR A 87 5.20 5.79 1.52
N LYS A 88 5.51 4.53 1.18
CA LYS A 88 6.28 3.64 2.06
C LYS A 88 7.68 3.36 1.54
N LEU A 89 7.83 3.25 0.22
CA LEU A 89 9.13 2.99 -0.39
C LEU A 89 9.85 4.24 -0.89
N GLY A 90 9.19 5.40 -0.90
CA GLY A 90 9.75 6.67 -1.36
C GLY A 90 10.00 6.74 -2.87
N LEU A 91 9.46 5.79 -3.64
CA LEU A 91 9.55 5.76 -5.11
C LEU A 91 8.45 6.66 -5.70
N ILE A 92 8.70 7.96 -5.67
CA ILE A 92 7.73 9.01 -5.99
C ILE A 92 7.59 9.30 -7.49
N GLY A 93 8.35 8.62 -8.35
CA GLY A 93 8.27 8.72 -9.80
C GLY A 93 6.88 8.32 -10.32
N THR A 94 6.35 7.19 -9.85
CA THR A 94 4.95 6.79 -10.09
C THR A 94 4.00 7.87 -9.57
N LYS A 95 3.06 8.36 -10.39
CA LYS A 95 2.14 9.44 -10.02
C LYS A 95 0.71 8.95 -9.81
N LEU A 96 0.00 9.60 -8.90
CA LEU A 96 -1.44 9.45 -8.71
C LEU A 96 -2.13 10.67 -9.30
N GLY A 97 -2.70 10.52 -10.49
CA GLY A 97 -3.48 11.58 -11.15
C GLY A 97 -4.97 11.47 -10.87
N CYS A 98 -5.56 10.30 -11.15
CA CYS A 98 -7.00 10.05 -10.98
C CYS A 98 -7.35 9.08 -9.84
N ASP A 99 -6.41 8.20 -9.49
CA ASP A 99 -6.56 7.11 -8.51
C ASP A 99 -7.80 6.21 -8.72
N ARG A 100 -8.17 6.02 -9.99
CA ARG A 100 -9.38 5.25 -10.39
C ARG A 100 -9.23 4.54 -11.74
N ALA A 101 -8.00 4.21 -12.11
CA ALA A 101 -7.66 3.48 -13.35
C ALA A 101 -8.04 4.16 -14.69
N GLU A 102 -8.08 5.50 -14.73
CA GLU A 102 -8.45 6.24 -15.94
C GLU A 102 -7.27 6.88 -16.67
N CYS A 103 -6.26 7.40 -15.95
CA CYS A 103 -5.29 8.31 -16.56
C CYS A 103 -3.90 7.73 -16.89
N GLY A 104 -3.56 6.53 -16.39
CA GLY A 104 -2.27 5.89 -16.66
C GLY A 104 -1.02 6.56 -16.06
N ALA A 105 -1.12 7.67 -15.33
CA ALA A 105 0.04 8.30 -14.67
C ALA A 105 0.72 7.39 -13.62
N CYS A 106 -0.02 6.38 -13.15
CA CYS A 106 0.44 5.37 -12.19
C CYS A 106 1.01 4.10 -12.84
N THR A 107 1.22 4.09 -14.16
CA THR A 107 1.71 2.91 -14.88
C THR A 107 3.08 2.49 -14.36
N VAL A 108 3.18 1.19 -14.05
CA VAL A 108 4.42 0.47 -13.71
C VAL A 108 4.44 -0.83 -14.51
N MET A 109 5.57 -1.53 -14.55
CA MET A 109 5.59 -2.89 -15.08
C MET A 109 5.53 -3.92 -13.94
N ILE A 110 4.71 -4.95 -14.12
CA ILE A 110 4.71 -6.14 -13.26
C ILE A 110 5.02 -7.34 -14.17
N ASP A 111 6.13 -8.02 -13.91
CA ASP A 111 6.71 -9.06 -14.77
C ASP A 111 6.82 -8.60 -16.25
N GLY A 112 7.28 -7.36 -16.45
CA GLY A 112 7.46 -6.76 -17.77
C GLY A 112 6.18 -6.27 -18.47
N VAL A 113 5.00 -6.45 -17.88
CA VAL A 113 3.72 -6.02 -18.46
C VAL A 113 3.24 -4.72 -17.80
N ALA A 114 2.75 -3.76 -18.58
CA ALA A 114 2.21 -2.51 -18.05
C ALA A 114 0.93 -2.74 -17.22
N HIS A 115 0.90 -2.19 -16.01
CA HIS A 115 -0.25 -2.22 -15.11
C HIS A 115 -0.46 -0.87 -14.44
N TYR A 116 -1.73 -0.52 -14.19
CA TYR A 116 -2.08 0.61 -13.34
C TYR A 116 -1.90 0.24 -11.88
N SER A 117 -0.85 0.77 -11.26
CA SER A 117 -0.56 0.49 -9.85
C SER A 117 -1.62 1.04 -8.89
N CYS A 118 -2.43 2.02 -9.30
CA CYS A 118 -3.53 2.57 -8.48
C CYS A 118 -4.71 1.59 -8.32
N SER A 119 -4.91 0.64 -9.23
CA SER A 119 -5.97 -0.38 -9.15
C SER A 119 -5.46 -1.77 -8.80
N THR A 120 -4.16 -1.87 -8.50
CA THR A 120 -3.51 -3.13 -8.13
C THR A 120 -3.25 -3.14 -6.63
N LEU A 121 -3.80 -4.11 -5.89
CA LEU A 121 -3.48 -4.26 -4.46
C LEU A 121 -2.04 -4.76 -4.29
N THR A 122 -1.28 -4.16 -3.38
CA THR A 122 0.11 -4.54 -3.09
C THR A 122 0.23 -6.01 -2.68
N HIS A 123 -0.74 -6.53 -1.93
CA HIS A 123 -0.78 -7.94 -1.52
C HIS A 123 -0.86 -8.92 -2.71
N ARG A 124 -1.39 -8.51 -3.86
CA ARG A 124 -1.55 -9.38 -5.05
C ARG A 124 -0.26 -9.55 -5.87
N VAL A 125 0.74 -8.69 -5.65
CA VAL A 125 1.99 -8.68 -6.43
C VAL A 125 3.18 -9.20 -5.65
N ARG A 126 2.93 -9.89 -4.53
CA ARG A 126 3.97 -10.55 -3.73
C ARG A 126 4.77 -11.51 -4.61
N GLY A 127 6.10 -11.42 -4.52
CA GLY A 127 7.02 -12.28 -5.27
C GLY A 127 7.17 -11.96 -6.75
N ARG A 128 6.32 -11.10 -7.32
CA ARG A 128 6.41 -10.66 -8.71
C ARG A 128 7.45 -9.55 -8.87
N GLU A 129 8.04 -9.45 -10.05
CA GLU A 129 8.97 -8.37 -10.38
C GLU A 129 8.19 -7.09 -10.65
N ILE A 130 8.56 -5.99 -10.00
CA ILE A 130 7.95 -4.69 -10.19
C ILE A 130 9.04 -3.72 -10.66
N THR A 131 8.80 -3.08 -11.80
CA THR A 131 9.68 -2.05 -12.34
C THR A 131 8.93 -0.73 -12.36
N THR A 132 9.48 0.29 -11.72
CA THR A 132 9.01 1.68 -11.77
C THR A 132 9.91 2.50 -12.69
N VAL A 133 9.58 3.79 -12.90
CA VAL A 133 10.38 4.66 -13.78
C VAL A 133 11.82 4.82 -13.27
N GLU A 134 12.02 4.80 -11.96
CA GLU A 134 13.33 4.84 -11.29
C GLU A 134 14.15 3.55 -11.53
N GLY A 135 13.51 2.47 -12.00
CA GLY A 135 14.16 1.20 -12.29
C GLY A 135 14.59 1.03 -13.75
N LEU A 136 14.39 2.05 -14.60
CA LEU A 136 14.77 1.99 -16.01
C LEU A 136 16.21 2.46 -16.28
N GLU A 137 16.84 3.11 -15.30
CA GLU A 137 18.22 3.58 -15.37
C GLU A 137 19.17 2.38 -15.59
N GLY A 138 20.12 2.55 -16.52
CA GLY A 138 21.18 1.58 -16.78
C GLY A 138 22.15 1.44 -15.59
N PRO A 139 22.98 0.37 -15.55
CA PRO A 139 23.92 0.15 -14.45
C PRO A 139 24.92 1.28 -14.22
N GLY A 140 25.23 2.08 -15.26
CA GLY A 140 26.14 3.22 -15.20
C GLY A 140 25.43 4.58 -15.08
N GLY A 141 24.11 4.59 -14.90
CA GLY A 141 23.32 5.81 -14.83
C GLY A 141 22.79 6.30 -16.17
N GLU A 142 22.90 5.48 -17.22
CA GLU A 142 22.41 5.83 -18.54
C GLU A 142 20.88 5.90 -18.57
N LEU A 143 20.36 6.88 -19.30
CA LEU A 143 18.92 6.97 -19.57
C LEU A 143 18.48 5.80 -20.44
N HIS A 144 17.30 5.27 -20.14
CA HIS A 144 16.64 4.30 -21.00
C HIS A 144 16.37 4.92 -22.38
N PRO A 145 16.44 4.17 -23.50
CA PRO A 145 16.21 4.71 -24.85
C PRO A 145 14.91 5.51 -25.00
N VAL A 146 13.84 5.07 -24.34
CA VAL A 146 12.55 5.80 -24.27
C VAL A 146 12.69 7.16 -23.56
N GLN A 147 13.44 7.23 -22.47
CA GLN A 147 13.67 8.49 -21.75
C GLN A 147 14.45 9.47 -22.62
N SER A 148 15.54 9.03 -23.26
CA SER A 148 16.32 9.85 -24.20
C SER A 148 15.46 10.33 -25.36
N ALA A 149 14.72 9.43 -26.01
CA ALA A 149 13.87 9.78 -27.15
C ALA A 149 12.75 10.76 -26.77
N PHE A 150 12.18 10.67 -25.56
CA PHE A 150 11.17 11.60 -25.08
C PHE A 150 11.75 12.99 -24.80
N ILE A 151 13.00 13.08 -24.37
CA ILE A 151 13.72 14.35 -24.21
C ILE A 151 13.98 14.97 -25.58
N GLU A 152 14.54 14.19 -26.52
CA GLU A 152 14.86 14.64 -27.87
C GLU A 152 13.62 15.13 -28.63
N GLU A 153 12.47 14.51 -28.40
CA GLU A 153 11.19 14.91 -29.01
C GLU A 153 10.41 15.95 -28.22
N LEU A 154 10.95 16.48 -27.12
CA LEU A 154 10.29 17.48 -26.28
C LEU A 154 8.91 17.00 -25.77
N GLY A 155 8.79 15.70 -25.47
CA GLY A 155 7.55 15.11 -24.97
C GLY A 155 7.11 15.65 -23.60
N PRO A 156 7.99 15.66 -22.59
CA PRO A 156 7.66 16.20 -21.27
C PRO A 156 7.46 17.72 -21.31
N GLN A 157 6.30 18.18 -20.83
CA GLN A 157 6.06 19.59 -20.51
C GLN A 157 6.01 19.77 -18.98
N CYS A 158 4.82 19.62 -18.35
CA CYS A 158 4.72 19.65 -16.88
C CYS A 158 5.38 18.44 -16.21
N GLY A 159 5.72 17.40 -16.97
CA GLY A 159 6.37 16.18 -16.48
C GLY A 159 5.47 15.21 -15.69
N PHE A 160 4.24 15.59 -15.33
CA PHE A 160 3.43 14.78 -14.40
C PHE A 160 3.02 13.42 -14.97
N CYS A 161 2.58 13.37 -16.24
CA CYS A 161 2.23 12.10 -16.88
C CYS A 161 3.46 11.31 -17.38
N THR A 162 4.61 11.97 -17.48
CA THR A 162 5.82 11.44 -18.14
C THR A 162 6.28 10.10 -17.57
N PRO A 163 6.32 9.87 -16.23
CA PRO A 163 6.64 8.56 -15.68
C PRO A 163 5.75 7.44 -16.24
N GLY A 164 4.43 7.66 -16.27
CA GLY A 164 3.48 6.70 -16.83
C GLY A 164 3.70 6.49 -18.33
N GLN A 165 3.92 7.57 -19.09
CA GLN A 165 4.22 7.53 -20.52
C GLN A 165 5.47 6.69 -20.80
N VAL A 166 6.55 6.93 -20.07
CA VAL A 166 7.81 6.18 -20.21
C VAL A 166 7.58 4.70 -19.92
N MET A 167 6.87 4.37 -18.84
CA MET A 167 6.62 2.97 -18.46
C MET A 167 5.76 2.23 -19.48
N ALA A 168 4.73 2.86 -20.06
CA ALA A 168 3.92 2.23 -21.10
C ALA A 168 4.70 2.04 -22.41
N ALA A 169 5.48 3.05 -22.82
CA ALA A 169 6.33 2.96 -24.00
C ALA A 169 7.40 1.88 -23.87
N ALA A 170 8.05 1.78 -22.69
CA ALA A 170 9.02 0.73 -22.42
C ALA A 170 8.38 -0.67 -22.44
N ALA A 171 7.19 -0.82 -21.86
CA ALA A 171 6.45 -2.08 -21.90
C ALA A 171 6.02 -2.45 -23.32
N LEU A 172 5.56 -1.49 -24.12
CA LEU A 172 5.25 -1.67 -25.54
C LEU A 172 6.48 -2.17 -26.30
N LEU A 173 7.59 -1.45 -26.24
CA LEU A 173 8.79 -1.77 -27.02
C LEU A 173 9.46 -3.08 -26.58
N ARG A 174 9.25 -3.49 -25.33
CA ARG A 174 9.61 -4.84 -24.87
C ARG A 174 8.78 -5.93 -25.55
N ALA A 175 7.48 -5.71 -25.72
CA ALA A 175 6.55 -6.68 -26.30
C ALA A 175 6.55 -6.68 -27.84
N ASN A 176 6.71 -5.50 -28.44
CA ASN A 176 6.81 -5.27 -29.87
C ASN A 176 7.90 -4.21 -30.11
N PRO A 177 9.15 -4.64 -30.41
CA PRO A 177 10.27 -3.73 -30.65
C PRO A 177 10.13 -2.84 -31.89
N ASP A 178 9.29 -3.23 -32.84
CA ASP A 178 9.05 -2.49 -34.09
C ASP A 178 7.56 -2.20 -34.31
N PRO A 179 6.91 -1.42 -33.44
CA PRO A 179 5.50 -1.10 -33.59
C PRO A 179 5.31 -0.11 -34.73
N THR A 180 4.20 -0.24 -35.46
CA THR A 180 3.70 0.87 -36.28
C THR A 180 3.28 2.03 -35.38
N ARG A 181 3.26 3.26 -35.93
CA ARG A 181 2.79 4.45 -35.18
C ARG A 181 1.37 4.28 -34.65
N GLU A 182 0.55 3.56 -35.41
CA GLU A 182 -0.83 3.24 -35.05
C GLU A 182 -0.91 2.27 -33.86
N GLU A 183 -0.08 1.23 -33.83
CA GLU A 183 0.03 0.33 -32.67
C GLU A 183 0.58 1.06 -31.44
N ALA A 184 1.58 1.92 -31.63
CA ALA A 184 2.09 2.77 -30.56
C ALA A 184 0.99 3.68 -30.00
N ARG A 185 0.18 4.31 -30.87
CA ARG A 185 -0.95 5.15 -30.45
C ARG A 185 -1.98 4.37 -29.64
N ARG A 186 -2.31 3.14 -30.04
CA ARG A 186 -3.24 2.28 -29.29
C ARG A 186 -2.65 1.83 -27.96
N ALA A 187 -1.38 1.43 -27.92
CA ALA A 187 -0.73 1.01 -26.69
C ALA A 187 -0.58 2.16 -25.68
N MET A 188 -0.38 3.39 -26.16
CA MET A 188 -0.19 4.58 -25.34
C MET A 188 -1.51 5.25 -24.94
N SER A 189 -2.67 4.86 -25.49
CA SER A 189 -3.94 5.56 -25.27
C SER A 189 -4.45 5.51 -23.83
N GLY A 190 -3.93 4.58 -23.01
CA GLY A 190 -4.22 4.50 -21.58
C GLY A 190 -3.54 5.58 -20.73
N ASN A 191 -2.56 6.29 -21.29
CA ASN A 191 -1.80 7.32 -20.59
C ASN A 191 -2.20 8.72 -21.07
N LEU A 192 -2.98 9.41 -20.24
CA LEU A 192 -3.49 10.73 -20.56
C LEU A 192 -2.45 11.82 -20.33
N CYS A 193 -2.38 12.78 -21.24
CA CYS A 193 -1.51 13.95 -21.17
C CYS A 193 -2.35 15.23 -21.26
N ARG A 194 -2.50 15.95 -20.13
CA ARG A 194 -3.29 17.20 -20.12
C ARG A 194 -2.60 18.35 -20.88
N CYS A 195 -1.28 18.29 -21.00
CA CYS A 195 -0.49 19.23 -21.80
C CYS A 195 -0.69 19.07 -23.31
N GLY A 196 -1.30 17.96 -23.77
CA GLY A 196 -1.55 17.72 -25.19
C GLY A 196 -0.32 17.29 -25.99
N ALA A 197 0.77 16.85 -25.34
CA ALA A 197 2.03 16.48 -26.01
C ALA A 197 2.02 15.08 -26.67
N TYR A 198 0.86 14.58 -27.10
CA TYR A 198 0.70 13.19 -27.56
C TYR A 198 1.59 12.86 -28.77
N ASP A 199 1.65 13.73 -29.78
CA ASP A 199 2.47 13.48 -30.96
C ASP A 199 3.97 13.46 -30.65
N HIS A 200 4.42 14.28 -29.70
CA HIS A 200 5.80 14.27 -29.22
C HIS A 200 6.15 12.95 -28.51
N TYR A 201 5.26 12.44 -27.66
CA TYR A 201 5.43 11.12 -27.07
C TYR A 201 5.42 10.01 -28.11
N LEU A 202 4.52 10.08 -29.11
CA LEU A 202 4.49 9.09 -30.19
C LEU A 202 5.76 9.13 -31.04
N ASN A 203 6.24 10.31 -31.41
CA ASN A 203 7.52 10.45 -32.10
C ASN A 203 8.67 9.85 -31.27
N GLY A 204 8.66 10.09 -29.95
CA GLY A 204 9.63 9.53 -29.03
C GLY A 204 9.59 8.00 -28.99
N VAL A 205 8.40 7.39 -29.01
CA VAL A 205 8.25 5.93 -29.11
C VAL A 205 8.86 5.42 -30.42
N MET A 206 8.53 6.05 -31.55
CA MET A 206 9.05 5.64 -32.85
C MET A 206 10.58 5.75 -32.91
N ARG A 207 11.16 6.82 -32.36
CA ARG A 207 12.60 7.00 -32.27
C ARG A 207 13.26 5.98 -31.36
N ALA A 208 12.67 5.68 -30.20
CA ALA A 208 13.17 4.62 -29.33
C ALA A 208 13.12 3.24 -29.99
N ALA A 209 12.21 3.01 -30.94
CA ALA A 209 12.17 1.82 -31.81
C ALA A 209 13.19 1.85 -32.97
N GLY A 210 14.03 2.87 -33.08
CA GLY A 210 15.00 3.02 -34.17
C GLY A 210 14.42 3.58 -35.47
N ARG A 211 13.21 4.15 -35.45
CA ARG A 211 12.62 4.83 -36.61
C ARG A 211 12.89 6.32 -36.53
N GLU A 212 13.58 6.85 -37.52
CA GLU A 212 13.83 8.28 -37.65
C GLU A 212 12.48 9.01 -37.81
N SER A 213 12.20 10.00 -36.96
CA SER A 213 10.94 10.73 -36.97
C SER A 213 10.84 11.56 -38.26
N THR A 214 10.06 11.11 -39.24
CA THR A 214 9.82 11.85 -40.49
C THR A 214 8.98 13.12 -40.30
N ALA A 215 8.37 13.30 -39.13
CA ALA A 215 7.55 14.46 -38.78
C ALA A 215 8.26 15.29 -37.70
N GLY A 216 9.15 16.22 -38.08
CA GLY A 216 9.76 17.10 -37.09
C GLY A 216 10.92 17.99 -37.52
N ARG A 217 11.58 17.75 -38.66
CA ARG A 217 12.51 18.77 -39.18
C ARG A 217 11.70 19.89 -39.82
N ALA A 218 11.24 20.83 -39.00
CA ALA A 218 10.92 22.15 -39.51
C ALA A 218 12.11 22.61 -40.38
N PRO A 219 11.89 23.10 -41.60
CA PRO A 219 12.99 23.65 -42.40
C PRO A 219 13.68 24.70 -41.54
N ALA A 220 15.02 24.65 -41.49
CA ALA A 220 15.82 25.62 -40.77
C ALA A 220 15.28 27.02 -41.10
N ALA A 221 14.91 27.77 -40.06
CA ALA A 221 14.37 29.11 -40.22
C ALA A 221 15.31 29.89 -41.14
N ARG A 222 14.80 30.34 -42.30
CA ARG A 222 15.55 31.26 -43.15
C ARG A 222 15.86 32.48 -42.30
N GLU A 223 17.15 32.83 -42.19
CA GLU A 223 17.59 34.06 -41.56
C GLU A 223 16.80 35.22 -42.19
N VAL A 224 15.98 35.88 -41.36
CA VAL A 224 15.34 37.13 -41.74
C VAL A 224 16.43 38.20 -41.64
N SER A 225 17.09 38.47 -42.76
CA SER A 225 18.00 39.61 -42.91
C SER A 225 17.22 40.90 -42.66
N HIS A 226 17.39 41.51 -41.50
CA HIS A 226 17.01 42.90 -41.29
C HIS A 226 18.08 43.79 -41.94
N ALA A 227 17.74 44.33 -43.10
CA ALA A 227 18.37 45.50 -43.71
C ALA A 227 17.47 46.72 -43.48
#